data_AF-A0A416HSE0-F1
#
_entry.id   AF-A0A416HSE0-F1
#
_cell.length_a   1.000
_cell.length_b   1.000
_cell.length_c   1.000
_cell.angle_alpha   90.00
_cell.angle_beta   90.00
_cell.angle_gamma   90.00
#
_symmetry.space_group_name_H-M   'P 1'
#
loop_
_entity.id
_entity.type
_entity.pdbx_description
1 polymer ?
#
loop_
_entity_poly.entity_id
_entity_poly.type
_entity_poly.pdbx_seq_one_letter_code
_entity_poly.pdbx_strand_id
1 'polypeptide(L)'
;MSKYEMAVRVSQVQSLVEERKYRKAAAVLSTIDVRQVKSQTELQTFAEVYVKTEQFEAAKAIYLRIYKRNHNKKVLYRLIYLAIRTNNLDEAERFYEEFQDLNHSEQESLILRYRIDKAKGAPFNRLIEHWSG
;
A
#
# COMPACT_ATOMS: atom_id res chain seq x y z
N MET A 1 -8.26 2.36 25.72
CA MET A 1 -8.17 3.79 25.38
C MET A 1 -9.58 4.33 25.21
N SER A 2 -9.90 5.48 25.81
CA SER A 2 -11.20 6.13 25.62
C SER A 2 -11.35 6.69 24.19
N LYS A 3 -12.58 7.00 23.76
CA LYS A 3 -12.81 7.63 22.45
C LYS A 3 -12.09 8.98 22.33
N TYR A 4 -12.04 9.74 23.42
CA TYR A 4 -11.35 11.04 23.47
C TYR A 4 -9.84 10.87 23.31
N GLU A 5 -9.24 9.97 24.10
CA GLU A 5 -7.81 9.66 24.02
C GLU A 5 -7.40 9.14 22.63
N MET A 6 -8.28 8.38 21.98
CA MET A 6 -8.10 7.92 20.61
C MET A 6 -8.05 9.10 19.65
N ALA A 7 -9.06 9.98 19.68
CA ALA A 7 -9.13 11.15 18.80
C ALA A 7 -7.89 12.06 18.94
N VAL A 8 -7.42 12.30 20.17
CA VAL A 8 -6.20 13.07 20.43
C VAL A 8 -4.98 12.44 19.77
N ARG A 9 -4.79 11.12 19.91
CA ARG A 9 -3.64 10.43 19.28
C ARG A 9 -3.72 10.39 17.76
N VAL A 10 -4.92 10.19 17.20
CA VAL A 10 -5.12 10.24 15.75
C VAL A 10 -4.75 11.62 15.21
N SER A 11 -5.23 12.69 15.86
CA SER A 11 -4.90 14.07 15.49
C SER A 11 -3.39 14.33 15.59
N GLN A 12 -2.74 13.84 16.64
CA GLN A 12 -1.29 13.95 16.79
C GLN A 12 -0.51 13.24 15.67
N VAL A 13 -0.96 12.05 15.23
CA VAL A 13 -0.37 11.36 14.07
C VAL A 13 -0.51 12.20 12.81
N GLN A 14 -1.69 12.78 12.57
CA GLN A 14 -1.95 13.61 11.39
C GLN A 14 -1.05 14.85 11.36
N SER A 15 -0.94 15.60 12.46
CA SER A 15 -0.04 16.76 12.54
C SER A 15 1.43 16.38 12.31
N LEU A 16 1.88 15.26 12.87
CA LEU A 16 3.25 14.78 12.64
C LEU A 16 3.50 14.36 11.19
N VAL A 17 2.48 13.85 10.48
CA VAL A 17 2.56 13.54 9.05
C VAL A 17 2.64 14.82 8.22
N GLU A 18 1.84 15.84 8.53
CA GLU A 18 1.88 17.16 7.88
C GLU A 18 3.27 17.80 8.01
N GLU A 19 3.89 17.66 9.19
CA GLU A 19 5.26 18.09 9.46
C GLU A 19 6.35 17.14 8.90
N ARG A 20 5.96 16.07 8.19
CA ARG A 20 6.85 15.02 7.64
C ARG A 20 7.71 14.29 8.69
N LYS A 21 7.30 14.31 9.97
CA LYS A 21 7.98 13.66 11.11
C LYS A 21 7.55 12.20 11.26
N TYR A 22 7.73 11.39 10.21
CA TYR A 22 7.18 10.02 10.14
C TYR A 22 7.64 9.07 11.25
N ARG A 23 8.90 9.15 11.72
CA ARG A 23 9.37 8.32 12.84
C ARG A 23 8.63 8.64 14.15
N LYS A 24 8.34 9.93 14.40
CA LYS A 24 7.55 10.35 15.57
C LYS A 24 6.09 9.94 15.39
N ALA A 25 5.54 10.10 14.18
CA ALA A 25 4.19 9.64 13.87
C ALA A 25 4.03 8.14 14.11
N ALA A 26 5.01 7.32 13.71
CA ALA A 26 5.02 5.88 13.95
C ALA A 26 5.05 5.53 15.45
N ALA A 27 5.82 6.27 16.25
CA ALA A 27 5.85 6.08 17.70
C ALA A 27 4.46 6.32 18.32
N VAL A 28 3.76 7.40 17.94
CA VAL A 28 2.39 7.65 18.41
C VAL A 28 1.42 6.58 17.90
N LEU A 29 1.49 6.25 16.60
CA LEU A 29 0.65 5.24 15.95
C LEU A 29 0.80 3.86 16.61
N SER A 30 1.98 3.50 17.13
CA SER A 30 2.19 2.24 17.85
C SER A 30 1.34 2.10 19.13
N THR A 31 0.82 3.22 19.66
CA THR A 31 -0.05 3.23 20.83
C THR A 31 -1.54 3.13 20.49
N ILE A 32 -1.90 3.18 19.20
CA ILE A 32 -3.27 3.17 18.70
C ILE A 32 -3.68 1.75 18.31
N ASP A 33 -4.81 1.26 18.83
CA ASP A 33 -5.46 0.07 18.27
C ASP A 33 -6.17 0.42 16.95
N VAL A 34 -5.45 0.26 15.83
CA VAL A 34 -5.93 0.62 14.50
C VAL A 34 -7.21 -0.14 14.09
N ARG A 35 -7.53 -1.27 14.73
CA ARG A 35 -8.78 -2.01 14.47
C ARG A 35 -10.02 -1.20 14.86
N GLN A 36 -9.90 -0.35 15.88
CA GLN A 36 -10.98 0.52 16.37
C GLN A 36 -11.24 1.72 15.45
N VAL A 37 -10.26 2.07 14.61
CA VAL A 37 -10.35 3.19 13.68
C VAL A 37 -11.15 2.78 12.44
N LYS A 38 -12.20 3.54 12.12
CA LYS A 38 -13.10 3.26 11.00
C LYS A 38 -12.91 4.18 9.80
N SER A 39 -12.47 5.42 10.02
CA SER A 39 -12.31 6.42 8.97
C SER A 39 -11.31 5.95 7.92
N GLN A 40 -11.71 5.95 6.65
CA GLN A 40 -10.82 5.56 5.56
C GLN A 40 -9.64 6.53 5.43
N THR A 41 -9.87 7.83 5.65
CA THR A 41 -8.83 8.86 5.57
C THR A 41 -7.75 8.64 6.64
N GLU A 42 -8.15 8.38 7.88
CA GLU A 42 -7.22 8.08 8.98
C GLU A 42 -6.42 6.80 8.70
N LEU A 43 -7.09 5.75 8.20
CA LEU A 43 -6.41 4.53 7.78
C LEU A 43 -5.40 4.78 6.66
N GLN A 44 -5.71 5.65 5.68
CA GLN A 44 -4.75 6.03 4.64
C GLN A 44 -3.52 6.75 5.23
N THR A 45 -3.73 7.67 6.18
CA THR A 45 -2.64 8.33 6.90
C THR A 45 -1.75 7.32 7.64
N PHE A 46 -2.35 6.34 8.33
CA PHE A 46 -1.57 5.32 9.03
C PHE A 46 -0.79 4.42 8.08
N ALA A 47 -1.40 4.01 6.96
CA ALA A 47 -0.71 3.25 5.94
C ALA A 47 0.49 4.02 5.37
N GLU A 48 0.36 5.34 5.16
CA GLU A 48 1.48 6.20 4.76
C GLU A 48 2.60 6.21 5.80
N VAL A 49 2.28 6.37 7.10
CA VAL A 49 3.26 6.32 8.19
C VAL A 49 4.02 4.98 8.16
N TYR A 50 3.31 3.86 8.03
CA TYR A 50 3.93 2.54 7.93
C TYR A 50 4.84 2.42 6.71
N VAL A 51 4.42 2.87 5.53
CA VAL A 51 5.26 2.87 4.31
C VAL A 51 6.52 3.70 4.49
N LYS A 52 6.40 4.92 5.05
CA LYS A 52 7.52 5.84 5.26
C LYS A 52 8.49 5.40 6.35
N THR A 53 8.09 4.43 7.16
CA THR A 53 8.91 3.82 8.20
C THR A 53 9.22 2.35 7.92
N GLU A 54 9.03 1.91 6.67
CA GLU A 54 9.35 0.57 6.16
C GLU A 54 8.63 -0.60 6.87
N GLN A 55 7.53 -0.32 7.55
CA GLN A 55 6.65 -1.31 8.15
C GLN A 55 5.66 -1.84 7.09
N PHE A 56 6.18 -2.47 6.03
CA PHE A 56 5.39 -2.79 4.83
C PHE A 56 4.23 -3.77 5.08
N GLU A 57 4.41 -4.76 5.95
CA GLU A 57 3.32 -5.69 6.30
C GLU A 57 2.17 -4.98 7.01
N ALA A 58 2.48 -4.07 7.93
CA ALA A 58 1.47 -3.25 8.61
C ALA A 58 0.73 -2.35 7.60
N ALA A 59 1.45 -1.70 6.68
CA ALA A 59 0.85 -0.92 5.60
C ALA A 59 -0.07 -1.78 4.72
N LYS A 60 0.38 -2.98 4.34
CA LYS A 60 -0.37 -3.93 3.50
C LYS A 60 -1.69 -4.33 4.15
N ALA A 61 -1.67 -4.66 5.44
CA ALA A 61 -2.87 -4.99 6.19
C ALA A 61 -3.92 -3.86 6.18
N ILE A 62 -3.48 -2.60 6.27
CA ILE A 62 -4.38 -1.44 6.20
C ILE A 62 -4.94 -1.26 4.78
N TYR A 63 -4.11 -1.35 3.74
CA TYR A 63 -4.59 -1.22 2.37
C TYR A 63 -5.53 -2.36 1.98
N LEU A 64 -5.30 -3.59 2.44
CA LEU A 64 -6.25 -4.70 2.26
C LEU A 64 -7.60 -4.39 2.92
N ARG A 65 -7.59 -3.82 4.13
CA ARG A 65 -8.83 -3.41 4.82
C ARG A 65 -9.57 -2.31 4.05
N ILE A 66 -8.85 -1.36 3.44
CA ILE A 66 -9.43 -0.31 2.60
C ILE A 66 -10.00 -0.93 1.31
N TYR A 67 -9.24 -1.80 0.66
CA TYR A 67 -9.62 -2.43 -0.62
C TYR A 67 -10.89 -3.28 -0.48
N LYS A 68 -11.00 -4.06 0.61
CA LYS A 68 -12.22 -4.84 0.93
C LYS A 68 -13.50 -3.99 1.05
N ARG A 69 -13.38 -2.70 1.35
CA ARG A 69 -14.53 -1.77 1.42
C ARG A 69 -14.82 -1.10 0.09
N ASN A 70 -13.79 -0.91 -0.73
CA ASN A 70 -13.88 -0.23 -2.01
C ASN A 70 -12.75 -0.72 -2.93
N HIS A 71 -13.14 -1.43 -3.99
CA HIS A 71 -12.25 -1.95 -5.02
C HIS A 71 -11.67 -0.82 -5.87
N ASN A 72 -10.65 -0.15 -5.31
CA ASN A 72 -10.05 1.04 -5.89
C ASN A 72 -8.70 0.73 -6.54
N LYS A 73 -8.56 1.06 -7.83
CA LYS A 73 -7.32 0.93 -8.62
C LYS A 73 -6.08 1.49 -7.92
N LYS A 74 -6.17 2.66 -7.28
CA LYS A 74 -5.05 3.29 -6.58
C LYS A 74 -4.60 2.48 -5.36
N VAL A 75 -5.53 1.81 -4.68
CA VAL A 75 -5.22 0.94 -3.54
C VAL A 75 -4.58 -0.35 -4.03
N LEU A 76 -5.09 -0.92 -5.12
CA LEU A 76 -4.53 -2.12 -5.73
C LEU A 76 -3.09 -1.92 -6.24
N TYR A 77 -2.82 -0.79 -6.89
CA TYR A 77 -1.46 -0.40 -7.27
C TYR A 77 -0.49 -0.39 -6.08
N ARG A 78 -0.94 0.13 -4.93
CA ARG A 78 -0.15 0.16 -3.69
C ARG A 78 0.04 -1.24 -3.11
N LEU A 79 -0.98 -2.10 -3.18
CA LEU A 79 -0.91 -3.49 -2.75
C LEU A 79 0.12 -4.29 -3.57
N ILE A 80 0.16 -4.12 -4.90
CA ILE A 80 1.20 -4.72 -5.76
C ILE A 80 2.60 -4.28 -5.31
N TYR A 81 2.80 -2.98 -5.10
CA TYR A 81 4.07 -2.46 -4.61
C TYR A 81 4.48 -3.08 -3.26
N LEU A 82 3.54 -3.18 -2.32
CA LEU A 82 3.82 -3.74 -0.99
C LEU A 82 4.08 -5.24 -1.02
N ALA A 83 3.38 -5.99 -1.87
CA ALA A 83 3.63 -7.41 -2.10
C ALA A 83 5.05 -7.63 -2.65
N ILE A 84 5.50 -6.79 -3.60
CA ILE A 84 6.89 -6.81 -4.08
C ILE A 84 7.88 -6.49 -2.95
N ARG A 85 7.65 -5.42 -2.18
CA ARG A 85 8.54 -5.01 -1.07
C ARG A 85 8.64 -6.05 0.05
N THR A 86 7.66 -6.94 0.17
CA THR A 86 7.60 -8.01 1.16
C THR A 86 7.97 -9.37 0.58
N ASN A 87 8.47 -9.41 -0.67
CA ASN A 87 8.82 -10.63 -1.41
C ASN A 87 7.67 -11.63 -1.57
N ASN A 88 6.43 -11.17 -1.51
CA ASN A 88 5.23 -11.96 -1.73
C ASN A 88 4.82 -11.87 -3.22
N LEU A 89 5.65 -12.41 -4.11
CA LEU A 89 5.52 -12.18 -5.56
C LEU A 89 4.27 -12.82 -6.17
N ASP A 90 3.80 -13.94 -5.62
CA ASP A 90 2.53 -14.54 -6.03
C ASP A 90 1.33 -13.64 -5.70
N GLU A 91 1.40 -12.94 -4.56
CA GLU A 91 0.39 -11.97 -4.18
C GLU A 91 0.45 -10.72 -5.07
N ALA A 92 1.66 -10.31 -5.48
CA ALA A 92 1.83 -9.21 -6.43
C ALA A 92 1.20 -9.53 -7.80
N GLU A 93 1.35 -10.76 -8.30
CA GLU A 93 0.70 -11.20 -9.55
C GLU A 93 -0.82 -11.20 -9.44
N ARG A 94 -1.40 -11.78 -8.37
CA ARG A 94 -2.85 -11.79 -8.19
C ARG A 94 -3.44 -10.37 -8.16
N PHE A 95 -2.80 -9.45 -7.44
CA PHE A 95 -3.24 -8.05 -7.45
C PHE A 95 -3.07 -7.38 -8.81
N TYR A 96 -2.08 -7.79 -9.60
CA TYR A 96 -1.89 -7.28 -10.95
C TYR A 96 -2.97 -7.79 -11.91
N GLU A 97 -3.35 -9.06 -11.82
CA GLU A 97 -4.48 -9.64 -12.57
C GLU A 97 -5.77 -8.86 -12.25
N GLU A 98 -6.09 -8.68 -10.96
CA GLU A 98 -7.24 -7.86 -10.54
C GLU A 98 -7.15 -6.40 -11.05
N PHE A 99 -5.93 -5.87 -11.26
CA PHE A 99 -5.73 -4.52 -11.77
C PHE A 99 -6.02 -4.42 -13.27
N GLN A 100 -5.73 -5.48 -14.04
CA GLN A 100 -6.04 -5.53 -15.47
C GLN A 100 -7.56 -5.46 -15.71
N ASP A 101 -8.37 -5.99 -14.80
CA ASP A 101 -9.84 -5.95 -14.89
C ASP A 101 -10.43 -4.55 -14.63
N LEU A 102 -9.63 -3.60 -14.13
CA LEU A 102 -10.04 -2.22 -13.88
C LEU A 102 -9.65 -1.32 -15.06
N ASN A 103 -10.30 -0.16 -15.18
CA ASN A 103 -9.89 0.84 -16.17
C ASN A 103 -8.46 1.36 -15.89
N HIS A 104 -7.51 0.94 -16.71
CA HIS A 104 -6.09 1.25 -16.60
C HIS A 104 -5.52 1.72 -17.95
N SER A 105 -4.41 2.45 -17.90
CA SER A 105 -3.64 2.74 -19.12
C SER A 105 -2.61 1.65 -19.39
N GLU A 106 -2.28 1.46 -20.67
CA GLU A 106 -1.21 0.56 -21.09
C GLU A 106 0.11 0.87 -20.35
N GLN A 107 0.43 2.16 -20.17
CA GLN A 107 1.60 2.59 -19.43
C GLN A 107 1.59 2.13 -17.97
N GLU A 108 0.44 2.20 -17.28
CA GLU A 108 0.30 1.69 -15.90
C GLU A 108 0.58 0.18 -15.85
N SER A 109 0.03 -0.58 -16.82
CA SER A 109 0.21 -2.03 -16.92
C SER A 109 1.66 -2.42 -17.17
N LEU A 110 2.35 -1.74 -18.10
CA LEU A 110 3.76 -1.99 -18.40
C LEU A 110 4.67 -1.71 -17.20
N ILE A 111 4.42 -0.62 -16.47
CA ILE A 111 5.22 -0.28 -15.28
C ILE A 111 5.07 -1.34 -14.18
N LEU A 112 3.84 -1.79 -13.92
CA LEU A 112 3.58 -2.80 -12.89
C LEU A 112 4.16 -4.16 -13.27
N ARG A 113 3.94 -4.61 -14.52
CA ARG A 113 4.52 -5.85 -15.06
C ARG A 113 6.04 -5.85 -14.93
N TYR A 114 6.70 -4.78 -15.41
CA TYR A 114 8.15 -4.62 -15.29
C TYR A 114 8.64 -4.77 -13.84
N ARG A 115 7.94 -4.15 -12.88
CA ARG A 115 8.33 -4.21 -11.46
C ARG A 115 8.21 -5.62 -10.89
N ILE A 116 7.16 -6.35 -11.24
CA ILE A 116 6.94 -7.73 -10.80
C ILE A 116 8.01 -8.64 -11.40
N ASP A 117 8.22 -8.57 -12.70
CA ASP A 117 9.19 -9.41 -13.42
C ASP A 117 10.62 -9.16 -12.91
N LYS A 118 10.97 -7.89 -12.71
CA LYS A 118 12.26 -7.51 -12.11
C LYS A 118 12.43 -8.09 -10.70
N ALA A 119 11.37 -8.08 -9.89
CA ALA A 119 11.42 -8.64 -8.54
C ALA A 119 11.53 -10.17 -8.53
N LYS A 120 10.97 -10.86 -9.53
CA LYS A 120 11.10 -12.32 -9.74
C LYS A 120 12.50 -12.75 -10.20
N GLY A 121 13.41 -11.81 -10.45
CA GLY A 121 14.73 -12.13 -11.00
C GLY A 121 14.67 -12.56 -12.46
N ALA A 122 13.63 -12.16 -13.20
CA ALA A 122 13.56 -12.43 -14.63
C ALA A 122 14.80 -11.80 -15.31
N PRO A 123 15.59 -12.57 -16.08
CA PRO A 123 16.70 -12.03 -16.82
C PRO A 123 16.18 -10.99 -17.83
N PHE A 124 16.98 -9.95 -18.05
CA PHE A 124 16.66 -8.75 -18.85
C PHE A 124 16.07 -9.05 -20.25
N ASN A 125 16.31 -10.25 -20.79
CA ASN A 125 15.98 -10.64 -22.16
C ASN A 125 14.52 -11.08 -22.39
N ARG A 126 13.65 -11.13 -21.36
CA ARG A 126 12.22 -11.44 -21.56
C ARG A 126 11.31 -10.22 -21.66
N LEU A 127 11.86 -9.01 -21.53
CA LEU A 127 11.05 -7.85 -21.16
C LEU A 127 10.35 -7.12 -22.33
N ILE A 128 10.63 -7.44 -23.60
CA ILE A 128 9.87 -6.88 -24.74
C ILE A 128 9.91 -7.83 -25.94
N GLU A 129 9.33 -9.03 -25.84
CA GLU A 129 8.96 -9.81 -27.03
C GLU A 129 7.66 -10.54 -26.74
N HIS A 130 6.53 -9.87 -27.00
CA HIS A 130 5.25 -10.49 -27.40
C HIS A 130 4.22 -9.39 -27.73
N TRP A 131 4.57 -8.50 -28.65
CA TRP A 131 3.61 -7.71 -29.43
C TRP A 131 4.16 -7.58 -30.85
N SER A 132 4.23 -8.71 -31.53
CA SER A 132 4.39 -8.80 -32.98
C SER A 132 3.64 -10.05 -33.42
N GLY A 133 2.36 -9.88 -33.73
CA GLY A 133 1.45 -10.91 -34.20
C GLY A 133 0.16 -10.25 -34.61
#